data_AF-A0A8S4SPZ3-F1
#
_entry.id   AF-A0A8S4SPZ3-F1
#
_cell.length_a   1.000
_cell.length_b   1.000
_cell.length_c   1.000
_cell.angle_alpha   90.00
_cell.angle_beta   90.00
_cell.angle_gamma   90.00
#
_symmetry.space_group_name_H-M   'P 1'
#
loop_
_entity.id
_entity.type
_entity.pdbx_description
1 polymer ?
#
loop_
_entity_poly.entity_id
_entity_poly.type
_entity_poly.pdbx_seq_one_letter_code
_entity_poly.pdbx_strand_id
1 'polypeptide(L)'
;MESPVSAFAVYNASKNQPKKKKNKKVKNATASKILNKDIGDDLKKEIALKLKRQQNKFKESKNICKKKVHKKKKSKKTTKATIQNGKKKSSDSADEDVPQLLQAPIKKQLEIFNFERSPSQSSTNSFEFTPIETDSVEEGLKVFKWMIAPFSPEDFLNQIWEKKPLHISRQKSRYYNEIISTPIIDSMLRNENIQFTKNIDITSYIDGKRETHNPEGRAHPHLVWDFYLNGCSIRLLNPQTYIAKLHLLNATLQEFFHSFVGANAYLTPPDSQGFAPHYDDIEAFILQTEGKKHWRIYKPRDELETLPRTSSKNFTEHEIGEPILEVTLEAGDMLYFPRGYIHQGVTIDGEHSLHVTVSMYQKHAWADLFEKMIPAALQMTINENIELRRGLPIDIYDNFGLVHSDVKTPRKAEIVQQVKNLFNKIQEYLPIDEAVDQMSKKFQQDVLPPVLTDLEKAVTVYGDTDVMVENGKVTNRVEISLDTRIRLLRKNILRMVSEESIRLYYYAENSLEYHGNELPFLEIEEDLAPGIETLINTYPEYVSVENLDIPNETDKLQLADALWSRGLIMTEYPLENLDDD
;
A
#
# COMPACT_ATOMS: atom_id res chain seq x y z
N MET A 1 -22.80 -16.51 25.82
CA MET A 1 -21.82 -15.47 25.49
C MET A 1 -20.53 -15.86 26.17
N GLU A 2 -19.68 -16.58 25.46
CA GLU A 2 -18.36 -16.96 25.96
C GLU A 2 -17.47 -15.72 25.94
N SER A 3 -16.81 -15.44 27.06
CA SER A 3 -15.88 -14.31 27.20
C SER A 3 -14.64 -14.52 26.33
N PRO A 4 -14.02 -13.46 25.78
CA PRO A 4 -12.80 -13.59 25.01
C PRO A 4 -11.70 -14.26 25.85
N VAL A 5 -11.14 -15.33 25.30
CA VAL A 5 -10.16 -16.19 25.94
C VAL A 5 -8.79 -15.47 25.96
N SER A 6 -8.25 -15.22 27.14
CA SER A 6 -6.90 -14.64 27.35
C SER A 6 -5.81 -15.53 26.73
N ALA A 7 -4.70 -14.94 26.25
CA ALA A 7 -3.57 -15.68 25.69
C ALA A 7 -3.02 -16.75 26.65
N PHE A 8 -3.14 -16.52 27.96
CA PHE A 8 -2.75 -17.47 29.01
C PHE A 8 -3.58 -18.78 28.97
N ALA A 9 -4.85 -18.71 28.55
CA ALA A 9 -5.72 -19.89 28.44
C ALA A 9 -5.48 -20.67 27.14
N VAL A 10 -5.11 -19.99 26.05
CA VAL A 10 -4.72 -20.64 24.79
C VAL A 10 -3.37 -21.35 24.94
N TYR A 11 -2.40 -20.71 25.57
CA TYR A 11 -1.05 -21.27 25.79
C TYR A 11 -1.04 -22.47 26.76
N ASN A 12 -1.93 -22.51 27.75
CA ASN A 12 -2.05 -23.66 28.65
C ASN A 12 -2.80 -24.86 28.02
N ALA A 13 -3.64 -24.60 27.00
CA ALA A 13 -4.36 -25.67 26.30
C ALA A 13 -3.42 -26.51 25.41
N SER A 14 -2.33 -25.95 24.90
CA SER A 14 -1.34 -26.67 24.09
C SER A 14 -0.35 -27.51 24.91
N LYS A 15 -0.14 -27.19 26.20
CA LYS A 15 0.81 -27.93 27.07
C LYS A 15 0.22 -29.12 27.83
N ASN A 16 -1.10 -29.23 27.94
CA ASN A 16 -1.74 -30.29 28.73
C ASN A 16 -2.39 -31.37 27.85
N GLN A 17 -1.59 -32.31 27.35
CA GLN A 17 -2.08 -33.67 27.10
C GLN A 17 -1.41 -34.66 28.05
N PRO A 18 -2.21 -35.30 28.92
CA PRO A 18 -1.99 -36.70 29.21
C PRO A 18 -3.25 -37.56 29.02
N LYS A 19 -3.05 -38.62 28.22
CA LYS A 19 -3.65 -39.97 28.20
C LYS A 19 -5.07 -40.21 28.78
N LYS A 20 -5.93 -40.73 27.89
CA LYS A 20 -7.23 -41.41 28.10
C LYS A 20 -7.40 -42.14 29.45
N LYS A 21 -8.56 -41.94 30.10
CA LYS A 21 -9.37 -43.02 30.74
C LYS A 21 -10.86 -42.62 30.88
N LYS A 22 -11.71 -43.67 30.84
CA LYS A 22 -13.17 -43.69 30.62
C LYS A 22 -14.03 -43.37 31.87
N ASN A 23 -15.24 -42.82 31.59
CA ASN A 23 -16.57 -42.99 32.22
C ASN A 23 -16.79 -42.73 33.73
N LYS A 24 -17.74 -41.82 34.07
CA LYS A 24 -19.12 -42.15 34.51
C LYS A 24 -19.97 -40.90 34.79
N LYS A 25 -21.27 -40.97 34.43
CA LYS A 25 -22.37 -40.07 34.80
C LYS A 25 -22.73 -40.18 36.29
N VAL A 26 -23.13 -39.08 36.94
CA VAL A 26 -24.25 -39.00 37.93
C VAL A 26 -24.85 -37.58 37.91
N LYS A 27 -26.18 -37.50 37.94
CA LYS A 27 -27.02 -36.29 38.13
C LYS A 27 -27.19 -35.98 39.63
N ASN A 28 -27.28 -34.71 40.03
CA ASN A 28 -28.49 -34.11 40.62
C ASN A 28 -28.28 -32.67 41.12
N ALA A 29 -29.37 -31.93 41.05
CA ALA A 29 -29.57 -30.52 41.38
C ALA A 29 -29.63 -30.23 42.89
N THR A 30 -29.27 -28.99 43.28
CA THR A 30 -30.17 -28.05 43.98
C THR A 30 -29.60 -26.62 44.03
N ALA A 31 -30.53 -25.68 44.20
CA ALA A 31 -30.41 -24.23 44.01
C ALA A 31 -29.53 -23.48 45.02
N SER A 32 -29.07 -22.29 44.62
CA SER A 32 -29.00 -21.12 45.51
C SER A 32 -29.12 -19.81 44.73
N LYS A 33 -30.17 -19.05 45.04
CA LYS A 33 -30.37 -17.63 44.70
C LYS A 33 -29.44 -16.79 45.58
N ILE A 34 -28.62 -15.90 45.02
CA ILE A 34 -28.13 -14.70 45.72
C ILE A 34 -28.04 -13.51 44.74
N LEU A 35 -28.96 -12.56 44.96
CA LEU A 35 -28.95 -11.10 44.78
C LEU A 35 -28.13 -10.43 43.65
N ASN A 36 -28.87 -9.86 42.69
CA ASN A 36 -28.53 -8.59 42.06
C ASN A 36 -28.50 -7.49 43.12
N LYS A 37 -27.38 -6.77 43.24
CA LYS A 37 -27.32 -5.50 43.96
C LYS A 37 -27.07 -4.40 42.93
N ASP A 38 -28.10 -3.60 42.69
CA ASP A 38 -27.95 -2.30 42.05
C ASP A 38 -26.99 -1.44 42.87
N ILE A 39 -25.90 -1.03 42.23
CA ILE A 39 -24.96 -0.07 42.80
C ILE A 39 -25.54 1.32 42.55
N GLY A 40 -26.14 1.90 43.59
CA GLY A 40 -26.73 3.24 43.54
C GLY A 40 -25.73 4.32 43.11
N ASP A 41 -26.23 5.32 42.39
CA ASP A 41 -25.45 6.36 41.72
C ASP A 41 -24.56 7.20 42.67
N ASP A 42 -24.84 7.22 43.96
CA ASP A 42 -24.01 7.90 44.95
C ASP A 42 -22.66 7.21 45.17
N LEU A 43 -22.58 5.88 45.08
CA LEU A 43 -21.31 5.16 45.19
C LEU A 43 -20.45 5.35 43.93
N LYS A 44 -21.08 5.45 42.75
CA LYS A 44 -20.39 5.79 41.49
C LYS A 44 -19.82 7.21 41.53
N LYS A 45 -20.56 8.17 42.08
CA LYS A 45 -20.08 9.55 42.31
C LYS A 45 -18.92 9.59 43.29
N GLU A 46 -18.96 8.80 44.37
CA GLU A 46 -17.88 8.76 45.36
C GLU A 46 -16.59 8.14 44.79
N ILE A 47 -16.72 7.11 43.95
CA ILE A 47 -15.59 6.49 43.22
C ILE A 47 -15.00 7.48 42.20
N ALA A 48 -15.84 8.20 41.45
CA ALA A 48 -15.40 9.23 40.50
C ALA A 48 -14.68 10.41 41.18
N LEU A 49 -15.13 10.81 42.38
CA LEU A 49 -14.48 11.84 43.20
C LEU A 49 -13.14 11.37 43.77
N LYS A 50 -13.01 10.09 44.16
CA LYS A 50 -11.72 9.49 44.57
C LYS A 50 -10.72 9.40 43.42
N LEU A 51 -11.17 9.06 42.21
CA LEU A 51 -10.34 9.01 41.00
C LEU A 51 -9.85 10.41 40.56
N LYS A 52 -10.71 11.43 40.63
CA LYS A 52 -10.31 12.84 40.37
C LYS A 52 -9.28 13.36 41.39
N ARG A 53 -9.41 12.99 42.68
CA ARG A 53 -8.44 13.37 43.73
C ARG A 53 -7.07 12.71 43.54
N GLN A 54 -7.00 11.48 43.03
CA GLN A 54 -5.73 10.81 42.71
C GLN A 54 -5.04 11.40 41.47
N GLN A 55 -5.79 11.80 40.43
CA GLN A 55 -5.22 12.47 39.26
C GLN A 55 -4.66 13.87 39.58
N ASN A 56 -5.25 14.60 40.53
CA ASN A 56 -4.74 15.91 40.94
C ASN A 56 -3.44 15.81 41.77
N LYS A 57 -3.27 14.77 42.61
CA LYS A 57 -1.99 14.52 43.34
C LYS A 57 -0.81 14.20 42.40
N PHE A 58 -1.07 13.62 41.23
CA PHE A 58 -0.05 13.37 40.19
C PHE A 58 0.33 14.63 39.38
N LYS A 59 -0.53 15.67 39.36
CA LYS A 59 -0.22 16.95 38.71
C LYS A 59 0.60 17.89 39.61
N GLU A 60 0.43 17.85 40.93
CA GLU A 60 1.24 18.65 41.87
C GLU A 60 2.68 18.15 42.02
N SER A 61 2.92 16.84 41.88
CA SER A 61 4.26 16.23 41.99
C SER A 61 5.16 16.48 40.76
N LYS A 62 4.59 16.81 39.59
CA LYS A 62 5.38 17.19 38.39
C LYS A 62 5.91 18.63 38.41
N ASN A 63 5.39 19.50 39.28
CA ASN A 63 5.83 20.90 39.37
C ASN A 63 6.97 21.17 40.36
N ILE A 64 7.43 20.15 41.11
CA ILE A 64 8.56 20.29 42.07
C ILE A 64 9.91 19.85 41.45
N CYS A 65 9.93 19.15 40.30
CA CYS A 65 11.18 18.64 39.70
C CYS A 65 11.83 19.55 38.62
N LYS A 66 11.30 20.76 38.35
CA LYS A 66 11.88 21.71 37.36
C LYS A 66 12.70 22.87 37.94
N LYS A 67 13.11 22.80 39.22
CA LYS A 67 14.05 23.76 39.81
C LYS A 67 15.15 23.06 40.59
N LYS A 68 16.19 22.57 39.89
CA LYS A 68 17.58 22.41 40.37
C LYS A 68 18.37 21.59 39.35
N VAL A 69 18.97 22.21 38.33
CA VAL A 69 20.33 21.87 37.84
C VAL A 69 20.83 23.06 37.00
N HIS A 70 21.52 24.00 37.63
CA HIS A 70 22.47 24.91 36.95
C HIS A 70 23.44 25.46 38.01
N LYS A 71 24.62 24.82 38.18
CA LYS A 71 25.90 25.53 38.40
C LYS A 71 27.10 24.58 38.54
N LYS A 72 28.16 25.01 37.82
CA LYS A 72 29.61 24.68 37.90
C LYS A 72 30.08 23.34 37.34
N LYS A 73 31.30 23.21 36.81
CA LYS A 73 32.21 24.03 35.95
C LYS A 73 33.45 23.12 35.77
N LYS A 74 33.92 22.96 34.53
CA LYS A 74 35.32 22.78 34.07
C LYS A 74 36.32 21.95 34.91
N SER A 75 36.96 20.96 34.26
CA SER A 75 38.42 21.01 34.02
C SER A 75 38.85 20.08 32.88
N LYS A 76 39.94 20.47 32.20
CA LYS A 76 40.54 19.92 30.98
C LYS A 76 41.37 18.66 31.27
N LYS A 77 41.56 17.78 30.26
CA LYS A 77 42.90 17.38 29.79
C LYS A 77 42.84 16.65 28.43
N THR A 78 43.68 17.14 27.54
CA THR A 78 44.13 16.62 26.25
C THR A 78 45.03 15.40 26.40
N THR A 79 44.92 14.45 25.48
CA THR A 79 46.06 13.68 24.95
C THR A 79 45.77 13.25 23.51
N LYS A 80 46.65 13.66 22.59
CA LYS A 80 46.78 13.16 21.23
C LYS A 80 47.44 11.78 21.27
N ALA A 81 47.02 10.88 20.39
CA ALA A 81 47.90 9.83 19.85
C ALA A 81 47.52 9.60 18.38
N THR A 82 48.55 9.50 17.57
CA THR A 82 48.58 9.41 16.10
C THR A 82 49.10 8.00 15.74
N ILE A 83 48.97 7.60 14.46
CA ILE A 83 49.76 6.56 13.74
C ILE A 83 49.11 5.15 13.80
N GLN A 84 48.94 4.32 12.75
CA GLN A 84 49.54 4.21 11.39
C GLN A 84 48.63 3.44 10.42
N ASN A 85 48.80 3.73 9.13
CA ASN A 85 48.42 2.90 7.98
C ASN A 85 49.27 1.63 7.87
N GLY A 86 48.69 0.54 7.37
CA GLY A 86 49.40 -0.64 6.86
C GLY A 86 48.71 -1.24 5.63
N LYS A 87 49.30 -1.00 4.45
CA LYS A 87 48.98 -1.69 3.18
C LYS A 87 49.68 -3.06 3.14
N LYS A 88 49.02 -4.10 2.61
CA LYS A 88 49.65 -5.19 1.86
C LYS A 88 48.70 -5.73 0.78
N LYS A 89 49.26 -6.00 -0.41
CA LYS A 89 48.66 -6.53 -1.65
C LYS A 89 49.04 -8.00 -1.84
N SER A 90 48.15 -8.76 -2.51
CA SER A 90 48.32 -9.95 -3.41
C SER A 90 47.19 -10.95 -3.15
N SER A 91 46.50 -11.63 -4.06
CA SER A 91 46.62 -11.92 -5.52
C SER A 91 45.30 -12.59 -6.00
N ASP A 92 45.10 -12.65 -7.33
CA ASP A 92 43.92 -13.08 -8.10
C ASP A 92 43.37 -14.51 -7.86
N SER A 93 42.03 -14.66 -7.98
CA SER A 93 41.35 -15.75 -8.72
C SER A 93 39.87 -15.41 -8.97
N ALA A 94 39.36 -15.76 -10.16
CA ALA A 94 38.02 -15.48 -10.68
C ALA A 94 36.94 -16.47 -10.22
N ASP A 95 35.68 -16.07 -10.46
CA ASP A 95 34.37 -16.74 -10.31
C ASP A 95 33.77 -16.89 -8.90
N GLU A 96 32.72 -16.10 -8.64
CA GLU A 96 31.37 -16.53 -8.19
C GLU A 96 30.45 -15.28 -8.06
N ASP A 97 29.27 -15.33 -8.68
CA ASP A 97 28.21 -14.31 -8.59
C ASP A 97 27.59 -14.31 -7.17
N VAL A 98 28.31 -13.67 -6.25
CA VAL A 98 27.86 -13.33 -4.89
C VAL A 98 27.20 -11.94 -4.92
N PRO A 99 26.01 -11.73 -4.33
CA PRO A 99 25.41 -10.40 -4.26
C PRO A 99 26.37 -9.41 -3.59
N GLN A 100 26.63 -8.30 -4.29
CA GLN A 100 27.59 -7.31 -3.84
C GLN A 100 27.03 -6.57 -2.60
N LEU A 101 27.52 -6.94 -1.42
CA LEU A 101 27.37 -6.17 -0.18
C LEU A 101 28.16 -4.85 -0.33
N LEU A 102 27.50 -3.81 -0.81
CA LEU A 102 28.12 -2.49 -0.97
C LEU A 102 27.71 -1.56 0.19
N GLN A 103 28.69 -1.11 0.95
CA GLN A 103 28.51 0.03 1.84
C GLN A 103 28.32 1.31 1.01
N ALA A 104 27.29 2.09 1.35
CA ALA A 104 27.02 3.36 0.69
C ALA A 104 28.24 4.31 0.76
N PRO A 105 28.55 5.06 -0.31
CA PRO A 105 29.63 6.04 -0.28
C PRO A 105 29.32 7.14 0.73
N ILE A 106 30.27 7.39 1.64
CA ILE A 106 30.19 8.50 2.58
C ILE A 106 30.52 9.81 1.84
N LYS A 107 29.52 10.69 1.77
CA LYS A 107 29.52 12.11 1.32
C LYS A 107 29.49 12.38 -0.20
N LYS A 108 28.30 12.71 -0.67
CA LYS A 108 27.98 14.02 -1.28
C LYS A 108 26.67 14.51 -0.64
N GLN A 109 26.54 15.82 -0.43
CA GLN A 109 25.40 16.44 0.25
C GLN A 109 24.08 15.95 -0.35
N LEU A 110 23.38 15.09 0.40
CA LEU A 110 21.96 14.87 0.24
C LEU A 110 21.28 16.04 0.92
N GLU A 111 20.58 16.86 0.16
CA GLU A 111 19.59 17.78 0.71
C GLU A 111 18.60 16.94 1.53
N ILE A 112 18.61 17.19 2.84
CA ILE A 112 17.68 16.57 3.76
C ILE A 112 16.33 17.21 3.44
N PHE A 113 15.40 16.44 2.89
CA PHE A 113 14.00 16.82 2.81
C PHE A 113 13.46 16.96 4.23
N ASN A 114 13.57 18.16 4.79
CA ASN A 114 12.82 18.54 5.97
C ASN A 114 11.40 18.84 5.50
N PHE A 115 10.44 18.03 5.95
CA PHE A 115 9.03 18.42 6.02
C PHE A 115 8.90 19.49 7.15
N GLU A 116 9.54 20.64 6.97
CA GLU A 116 9.44 21.75 7.90
C GLU A 116 8.13 22.50 7.62
N ARG A 117 7.20 22.38 8.58
CA ARG A 117 6.14 23.36 8.76
C ARG A 117 6.81 24.71 9.04
N SER A 118 6.69 25.66 8.11
CA SER A 118 7.15 27.03 8.31
C SER A 118 6.57 27.60 9.61
N PRO A 119 7.37 28.23 10.47
CA PRO A 119 6.87 28.84 11.70
C PRO A 119 6.01 30.05 11.34
N SER A 120 4.86 30.16 11.99
CA SER A 120 3.95 31.30 11.90
C SER A 120 4.70 32.60 12.25
N GLN A 121 5.06 33.37 11.23
CA GLN A 121 5.42 34.78 11.39
C GLN A 121 4.16 35.61 11.23
N SER A 122 3.74 36.23 12.33
CA SER A 122 2.76 37.31 12.32
C SER A 122 3.40 38.53 11.66
N SER A 123 3.12 38.72 10.38
CA SER A 123 3.25 39.99 9.69
C SER A 123 2.12 40.07 8.69
N THR A 124 1.38 41.18 8.69
CA THR A 124 0.43 41.58 7.66
C THR A 124 1.17 41.74 6.32
N ASN A 125 1.48 40.63 5.67
CA ASN A 125 1.82 40.53 4.27
C ASN A 125 0.65 39.81 3.62
N SER A 126 0.08 40.38 2.57
CA SER A 126 -0.85 39.68 1.68
C SER A 126 -0.18 38.37 1.26
N PHE A 127 -0.80 37.24 1.56
CA PHE A 127 -0.34 35.94 1.10
C PHE A 127 -0.48 35.91 -0.42
N GLU A 128 0.65 35.92 -1.14
CA GLU A 128 0.66 35.79 -2.59
C GLU A 128 0.64 34.30 -2.93
N PHE A 129 -0.46 33.83 -3.51
CA PHE A 129 -0.62 32.44 -3.92
C PHE A 129 0.25 32.16 -5.15
N THR A 130 1.05 31.10 -5.12
CA THR A 130 1.83 30.65 -6.27
C THR A 130 1.15 29.42 -6.88
N PRO A 131 0.86 29.41 -8.19
CA PRO A 131 0.28 28.25 -8.87
C PRO A 131 1.06 26.96 -8.65
N ILE A 132 0.33 25.85 -8.62
CA ILE A 132 0.92 24.53 -8.38
C ILE A 132 1.33 23.94 -9.73
N GLU A 133 2.63 23.87 -9.99
CA GLU A 133 3.20 23.39 -11.27
C GLU A 133 3.68 21.92 -11.22
N THR A 134 3.34 21.18 -10.15
CA THR A 134 3.85 19.82 -9.95
C THR A 134 3.17 18.79 -10.86
N ASP A 135 3.99 17.83 -11.33
CA ASP A 135 3.58 16.60 -12.02
C ASP A 135 3.56 15.42 -11.03
N SER A 136 2.43 14.73 -10.92
CA SER A 136 2.22 13.64 -9.95
C SER A 136 3.09 12.41 -10.23
N VAL A 137 3.40 12.13 -11.50
CA VAL A 137 4.30 11.03 -11.91
C VAL A 137 5.73 11.39 -11.55
N GLU A 138 6.15 12.64 -11.76
CA GLU A 138 7.47 13.11 -11.33
C GLU A 138 7.62 13.09 -9.80
N GLU A 139 6.60 13.48 -9.04
CA GLU A 139 6.58 13.34 -7.58
C GLU A 139 6.68 11.86 -7.15
N GLY A 140 5.96 10.97 -7.83
CA GLY A 140 6.10 9.52 -7.67
C GLY A 140 7.53 9.03 -7.90
N LEU A 141 8.17 9.51 -8.98
CA LEU A 141 9.56 9.20 -9.31
C LEU A 141 10.54 9.76 -8.26
N LYS A 142 10.31 10.95 -7.73
CA LYS A 142 11.12 11.55 -6.65
C LYS A 142 11.05 10.71 -5.37
N VAL A 143 9.84 10.28 -4.99
CA VAL A 143 9.63 9.39 -3.84
C VAL A 143 10.26 8.02 -4.07
N PHE A 144 10.12 7.45 -5.27
CA PHE A 144 10.78 6.20 -5.62
C PHE A 144 12.29 6.31 -5.50
N LYS A 145 12.89 7.35 -6.10
CA LYS A 145 14.33 7.66 -5.98
C LYS A 145 14.78 7.82 -4.53
N TRP A 146 13.99 8.49 -3.68
CA TRP A 146 14.25 8.57 -2.25
C TRP A 146 14.21 7.18 -1.60
N MET A 147 13.25 6.33 -1.94
CA MET A 147 13.11 5.00 -1.36
C MET A 147 14.32 4.11 -1.68
N ILE A 148 14.86 4.18 -2.91
CA ILE A 148 15.95 3.33 -3.40
C ILE A 148 17.34 3.99 -3.44
N ALA A 149 17.50 5.22 -2.96
CA ALA A 149 18.81 5.89 -2.94
C ALA A 149 19.88 4.99 -2.29
N PRO A 150 21.15 4.95 -2.76
CA PRO A 150 21.74 5.83 -3.76
C PRO A 150 21.54 5.37 -5.21
N PHE A 151 20.76 4.32 -5.47
CA PHE A 151 20.50 3.86 -6.83
C PHE A 151 19.67 4.88 -7.61
N SER A 152 19.96 5.01 -8.89
CA SER A 152 19.06 5.71 -9.80
C SER A 152 17.84 4.81 -10.09
N PRO A 153 16.64 5.40 -10.31
CA PRO A 153 15.49 4.64 -10.77
C PRO A 153 15.76 3.81 -12.02
N GLU A 154 16.50 4.37 -12.98
CA GLU A 154 16.87 3.69 -14.23
C GLU A 154 17.75 2.45 -13.98
N ASP A 155 18.81 2.58 -13.19
CA ASP A 155 19.69 1.45 -12.86
C ASP A 155 18.93 0.35 -12.13
N PHE A 156 18.05 0.74 -11.21
CA PHE A 156 17.24 -0.21 -10.47
C PHE A 156 16.27 -0.96 -11.40
N LEU A 157 15.51 -0.26 -12.23
CA LEU A 157 14.55 -0.89 -13.16
C LEU A 157 15.26 -1.78 -14.19
N ASN A 158 16.43 -1.35 -14.68
CA ASN A 158 17.16 -2.11 -15.69
C ASN A 158 17.90 -3.33 -15.12
N GLN A 159 18.42 -3.26 -13.89
CA GLN A 159 19.36 -4.27 -13.39
C GLN A 159 18.83 -5.10 -12.21
N ILE A 160 17.83 -4.60 -11.49
CA ILE A 160 17.37 -5.16 -10.21
C ILE A 160 15.90 -5.62 -10.29
N TRP A 161 15.03 -4.76 -10.78
CA TRP A 161 13.58 -4.99 -10.86
C TRP A 161 13.25 -6.31 -11.58
N GLU A 162 12.39 -7.11 -10.95
CA GLU A 162 11.99 -8.46 -11.39
C GLU A 162 13.14 -9.46 -11.62
N LYS A 163 14.37 -9.13 -11.21
CA LYS A 163 15.58 -9.93 -11.50
C LYS A 163 16.22 -10.49 -10.25
N LYS A 164 16.54 -9.63 -9.27
CA LYS A 164 17.31 -10.05 -8.09
C LYS A 164 17.03 -9.19 -6.85
N PRO A 165 17.27 -9.73 -5.63
CA PRO A 165 17.15 -8.97 -4.40
C PRO A 165 18.19 -7.84 -4.31
N LEU A 166 17.85 -6.79 -3.58
CA LEU A 166 18.74 -5.67 -3.27
C LEU A 166 18.57 -5.24 -1.83
N HIS A 167 19.66 -5.22 -1.08
CA HIS A 167 19.73 -4.62 0.24
C HIS A 167 20.46 -3.28 0.17
N ILE A 168 19.85 -2.23 0.74
CA ILE A 168 20.45 -0.91 0.93
C ILE A 168 20.61 -0.66 2.43
N SER A 169 21.86 -0.76 2.91
CA SER A 169 22.20 -0.32 4.26
C SER A 169 22.43 1.18 4.29
N ARG A 170 21.62 1.90 5.07
CA ARG A 170 21.66 3.38 5.12
C ARG A 170 22.50 3.93 6.26
N GLN A 171 22.60 3.21 7.37
CA GLN A 171 23.15 3.73 8.63
C GLN A 171 22.47 5.05 9.07
N LYS A 172 21.18 5.20 8.75
CA LYS A 172 20.35 6.36 9.07
C LYS A 172 19.07 5.89 9.74
N SER A 173 19.12 5.65 11.04
CA SER A 173 17.99 5.10 11.82
C SER A 173 16.69 5.90 11.77
N ARG A 174 16.75 7.17 11.38
CA ARG A 174 15.59 8.05 11.22
C ARG A 174 15.13 8.22 9.77
N TYR A 175 15.60 7.40 8.83
CA TYR A 175 15.24 7.58 7.42
C TYR A 175 13.74 7.36 7.16
N TYR A 176 13.13 6.40 7.85
CA TYR A 176 11.72 6.03 7.70
C TYR A 176 10.85 6.32 8.94
N ASN A 177 11.38 7.05 9.93
CA ASN A 177 10.75 7.20 11.25
C ASN A 177 9.38 7.89 11.23
N GLU A 178 9.08 8.67 10.19
CA GLU A 178 7.80 9.36 10.05
C GLU A 178 6.71 8.52 9.38
N ILE A 179 7.07 7.39 8.75
CA ILE A 179 6.09 6.53 8.07
C ILE A 179 5.24 5.77 9.09
N ILE A 180 5.88 5.07 10.02
CA ILE A 180 5.22 4.30 11.07
C ILE A 180 6.14 4.15 12.28
N SER A 181 5.55 4.05 13.47
CA SER A 181 6.24 3.75 14.72
C SER A 181 5.32 2.98 15.67
N THR A 182 5.90 2.32 16.67
CA THR A 182 5.15 1.59 17.70
C THR A 182 4.14 2.48 18.46
N PRO A 183 4.42 3.76 18.79
CA PRO A 183 3.41 4.67 19.34
C PRO A 183 2.25 4.99 18.39
N ILE A 184 2.51 5.05 17.07
CA ILE A 184 1.44 5.24 16.07
C ILE A 184 0.51 4.03 16.08
N ILE A 185 1.06 2.81 16.15
CA ILE A 185 0.27 1.57 16.23
C ILE A 185 -0.57 1.55 17.52
N ASP A 186 0.00 1.90 18.67
CA ASP A 186 -0.77 1.98 19.94
C ASP A 186 -1.88 3.04 19.89
N SER A 187 -1.61 4.20 19.31
CA SER A 187 -2.62 5.25 19.08
C SER A 187 -3.76 4.75 18.19
N MET A 188 -3.43 4.08 17.08
CA MET A 188 -4.40 3.50 16.15
C MET A 188 -5.31 2.49 16.86
N LEU A 189 -4.75 1.55 17.64
CA LEU A 189 -5.54 0.55 18.39
C LEU A 189 -6.48 1.18 19.43
N ARG A 190 -6.11 2.34 19.99
CA ARG A 190 -6.91 3.06 21.00
C ARG A 190 -8.06 3.84 20.36
N ASN A 191 -7.74 4.59 19.32
CA ASN A 191 -8.61 5.63 18.78
C ASN A 191 -9.49 5.11 17.63
N GLU A 192 -9.01 4.11 16.88
CA GLU A 192 -9.71 3.56 15.73
C GLU A 192 -10.41 2.23 16.05
N ASN A 193 -11.36 1.86 15.18
CA ASN A 193 -12.10 0.61 15.27
C ASN A 193 -11.38 -0.55 14.56
N ILE A 194 -10.17 -0.90 15.00
CA ILE A 194 -9.35 -1.97 14.40
C ILE A 194 -9.95 -3.34 14.73
N GLN A 195 -10.23 -4.16 13.71
CA GLN A 195 -10.78 -5.51 13.86
C GLN A 195 -9.72 -6.58 13.56
N PHE A 196 -9.70 -7.65 14.34
CA PHE A 196 -8.92 -8.84 14.02
C PHE A 196 -9.35 -9.42 12.67
N THR A 197 -8.41 -10.03 11.94
CA THR A 197 -8.61 -10.66 10.61
C THR A 197 -8.88 -9.66 9.47
N LYS A 198 -9.59 -8.56 9.73
CA LYS A 198 -9.81 -7.49 8.73
C LYS A 198 -8.64 -6.51 8.66
N ASN A 199 -8.16 -6.03 9.81
CA ASN A 199 -7.15 -4.97 9.89
C ASN A 199 -5.85 -5.44 10.54
N ILE A 200 -5.91 -6.47 11.38
CA ILE A 200 -4.76 -6.94 12.16
C ILE A 200 -4.78 -8.45 12.33
N ASP A 201 -3.63 -9.08 12.12
CA ASP A 201 -3.38 -10.49 12.39
C ASP A 201 -2.35 -10.65 13.51
N ILE A 202 -2.57 -11.65 14.35
CA ILE A 202 -1.62 -12.11 15.37
C ILE A 202 -1.09 -13.48 14.93
N THR A 203 0.22 -13.60 14.81
CA THR A 203 0.86 -14.78 14.21
C THR A 203 2.08 -15.24 14.98
N SER A 204 2.38 -16.53 14.92
CA SER A 204 3.63 -17.10 15.43
C SER A 204 4.13 -18.21 14.51
N TYR A 205 5.44 -18.40 14.47
CA TYR A 205 6.09 -19.53 13.84
C TYR A 205 7.02 -20.20 14.86
N ILE A 206 6.62 -21.38 15.34
CA ILE A 206 7.32 -22.12 16.39
C ILE A 206 7.41 -23.58 15.94
N ASP A 207 8.60 -24.19 16.08
CA ASP A 207 8.87 -25.59 15.74
C ASP A 207 8.38 -25.98 14.33
N GLY A 208 8.64 -25.12 13.35
CA GLY A 208 8.27 -25.36 11.96
C GLY A 208 6.79 -25.15 11.62
N LYS A 209 5.97 -24.66 12.58
CA LYS A 209 4.52 -24.49 12.41
C LYS A 209 4.10 -23.04 12.55
N ARG A 210 3.40 -22.53 11.53
CA ARG A 210 2.79 -21.19 11.53
C ARG A 210 1.36 -21.25 12.07
N GLU A 211 1.03 -20.38 13.01
CA GLU A 211 -0.30 -20.28 13.64
C GLU A 211 -0.86 -18.85 13.56
N THR A 212 -2.19 -18.73 13.43
CA THR A 212 -2.94 -17.46 13.61
C THR A 212 -3.66 -17.53 14.95
N HIS A 213 -3.58 -16.45 15.73
CA HIS A 213 -4.18 -16.37 17.07
C HIS A 213 -5.31 -15.34 17.18
N ASN A 214 -5.87 -14.90 16.05
CA ASN A 214 -6.90 -13.86 15.98
C ASN A 214 -8.15 -14.24 16.81
N PRO A 215 -8.47 -13.47 17.85
CA PRO A 215 -9.79 -13.50 18.47
C PRO A 215 -10.86 -12.93 17.53
N GLU A 216 -12.12 -13.11 17.88
CA GLU A 216 -13.21 -12.41 17.20
C GLU A 216 -13.33 -10.93 17.66
N GLY A 217 -13.71 -10.05 16.73
CA GLY A 217 -14.07 -8.66 17.02
C GLY A 217 -12.89 -7.67 17.11
N ARG A 218 -13.07 -6.64 17.94
CA ARG A 218 -12.16 -5.48 18.02
C ARG A 218 -10.83 -5.82 18.68
N ALA A 219 -9.75 -5.43 18.02
CA ALA A 219 -8.38 -5.55 18.52
C ALA A 219 -8.05 -4.44 19.52
N HIS A 220 -8.41 -4.64 20.79
CA HIS A 220 -8.04 -3.71 21.85
C HIS A 220 -6.55 -3.80 22.22
N PRO A 221 -5.90 -2.69 22.61
CA PRO A 221 -4.47 -2.68 22.96
C PRO A 221 -4.09 -3.74 23.99
N HIS A 222 -4.90 -3.96 25.03
CA HIS A 222 -4.56 -4.92 26.08
C HIS A 222 -4.46 -6.37 25.57
N LEU A 223 -5.24 -6.77 24.56
CA LEU A 223 -5.16 -8.10 23.95
C LEU A 223 -3.97 -8.19 23.00
N VAL A 224 -3.82 -7.19 22.13
CA VAL A 224 -2.74 -7.15 21.13
C VAL A 224 -1.37 -7.16 21.82
N TRP A 225 -1.21 -6.37 22.88
CA TRP A 225 0.03 -6.32 23.65
C TRP A 225 0.26 -7.56 24.51
N ASP A 226 -0.80 -8.22 25.00
CA ASP A 226 -0.67 -9.52 25.67
C ASP A 226 -0.09 -10.57 24.69
N PHE A 227 -0.61 -10.66 23.46
CA PHE A 227 -0.04 -11.55 22.45
C PHE A 227 1.41 -11.21 22.09
N TYR A 228 1.72 -9.93 21.90
CA TYR A 228 3.08 -9.47 21.62
C TYR A 228 4.07 -9.86 22.73
N LEU A 229 3.68 -9.66 24.00
CA LEU A 229 4.50 -10.06 25.15
C LEU A 229 4.68 -11.58 25.26
N ASN A 230 3.81 -12.37 24.63
CA ASN A 230 3.90 -13.82 24.53
C ASN A 230 4.54 -14.30 23.21
N GLY A 231 5.35 -13.46 22.55
CA GLY A 231 6.17 -13.85 21.40
C GLY A 231 5.47 -13.81 20.05
N CYS A 232 4.20 -13.38 19.99
CA CYS A 232 3.47 -13.30 18.73
C CYS A 232 3.81 -12.04 17.94
N SER A 233 4.00 -12.18 16.63
CA SER A 233 4.08 -11.05 15.70
C SER A 233 2.70 -10.45 15.43
N ILE A 234 2.66 -9.14 15.31
CA ILE A 234 1.51 -8.36 14.88
C ILE A 234 1.71 -7.96 13.42
N ARG A 235 0.73 -8.27 12.57
CA ARG A 235 0.67 -7.80 11.19
C ARG A 235 -0.51 -6.88 11.01
N LEU A 236 -0.26 -5.65 10.57
CA LEU A 236 -1.29 -4.70 10.16
C LEU A 236 -1.54 -4.85 8.67
N LEU A 237 -2.81 -5.05 8.31
CA LEU A 237 -3.32 -5.13 6.94
C LEU A 237 -3.80 -3.74 6.53
N ASN A 238 -3.33 -3.25 5.38
CA ASN A 238 -3.73 -1.94 4.83
C ASN A 238 -3.55 -0.76 5.83
N PRO A 239 -2.40 -0.61 6.51
CA PRO A 239 -2.24 0.44 7.53
C PRO A 239 -2.34 1.86 6.98
N GLN A 240 -2.21 2.06 5.66
CA GLN A 240 -2.45 3.34 5.02
C GLN A 240 -3.87 3.90 5.27
N THR A 241 -4.87 3.05 5.53
CA THR A 241 -6.23 3.50 5.88
C THR A 241 -6.25 4.40 7.13
N TYR A 242 -5.32 4.18 8.06
CA TYR A 242 -5.29 4.89 9.35
C TYR A 242 -4.06 5.77 9.52
N ILE A 243 -3.02 5.57 8.70
CA ILE A 243 -1.74 6.25 8.82
C ILE A 243 -1.51 7.13 7.59
N ALA A 244 -1.84 8.43 7.72
CA ALA A 244 -1.82 9.39 6.63
C ALA A 244 -0.46 9.50 5.90
N LYS A 245 0.66 9.36 6.61
CA LYS A 245 2.00 9.39 5.98
C LYS A 245 2.26 8.17 5.09
N LEU A 246 1.68 7.01 5.44
CA LEU A 246 1.77 5.81 4.63
C LEU A 246 0.77 5.86 3.45
N HIS A 247 -0.42 6.43 3.65
CA HIS A 247 -1.32 6.76 2.53
C HIS A 247 -0.64 7.68 1.53
N LEU A 248 -0.02 8.77 1.98
CA LEU A 248 0.73 9.67 1.11
C LEU A 248 1.82 8.93 0.34
N LEU A 249 2.65 8.12 1.02
CA LEU A 249 3.70 7.33 0.37
C LEU A 249 3.13 6.43 -0.74
N ASN A 250 2.09 5.67 -0.43
CA ASN A 250 1.48 4.73 -1.36
C ASN A 250 0.79 5.45 -2.54
N ALA A 251 -0.02 6.48 -2.25
CA ALA A 251 -0.73 7.26 -3.26
C ALA A 251 0.20 8.06 -4.19
N THR A 252 1.39 8.45 -3.71
CA THR A 252 2.41 9.07 -4.56
C THR A 252 3.15 8.02 -5.40
N LEU A 253 3.50 6.85 -4.85
CA LEU A 253 4.20 5.81 -5.61
C LEU A 253 3.33 5.18 -6.72
N GLN A 254 2.02 5.01 -6.49
CA GLN A 254 1.12 4.42 -7.50
C GLN A 254 1.04 5.26 -8.80
N GLU A 255 1.27 6.57 -8.72
CA GLU A 255 1.28 7.46 -9.89
C GLU A 255 2.45 7.15 -10.83
N PHE A 256 3.62 6.81 -10.27
CA PHE A 256 4.78 6.44 -11.08
C PHE A 256 4.67 5.02 -11.63
N PHE A 257 4.20 4.06 -10.81
CA PHE A 257 4.13 2.66 -11.22
C PHE A 257 2.89 2.31 -12.06
N HIS A 258 1.89 3.19 -12.12
CA HIS A 258 0.56 2.92 -12.71
C HIS A 258 -0.02 1.57 -12.25
N SER A 259 0.20 1.25 -10.97
CA SER A 259 -0.23 0.03 -10.29
C SER A 259 -0.64 0.42 -8.89
N PHE A 260 -1.63 -0.29 -8.32
CA PHE A 260 -1.93 -0.15 -6.90
C PHE A 260 -0.67 -0.41 -6.05
N VAL A 261 -0.44 0.47 -5.08
CA VAL A 261 0.63 0.35 -4.08
C VAL A 261 -0.02 0.12 -2.72
N GLY A 262 0.10 -1.11 -2.24
CA GLY A 262 -0.35 -1.53 -0.93
C GLY A 262 0.77 -1.47 0.10
N ALA A 263 0.41 -1.66 1.37
CA ALA A 263 1.37 -1.89 2.42
C ALA A 263 0.84 -2.89 3.47
N ASN A 264 1.76 -3.64 4.06
CA ASN A 264 1.55 -4.35 5.33
C ASN A 264 2.65 -3.93 6.30
N ALA A 265 2.31 -3.75 7.57
CA ALA A 265 3.31 -3.48 8.61
C ALA A 265 3.44 -4.66 9.57
N TYR A 266 4.67 -4.97 9.98
CA TYR A 266 4.96 -6.14 10.79
C TYR A 266 5.77 -5.74 12.02
N LEU A 267 5.17 -5.93 13.19
CA LEU A 267 5.79 -5.73 14.49
C LEU A 267 6.06 -7.10 15.12
N THR A 268 7.33 -7.47 15.23
CA THR A 268 7.76 -8.75 15.79
C THR A 268 8.49 -8.51 17.12
N PRO A 269 8.11 -9.19 18.22
CA PRO A 269 8.81 -9.07 19.50
C PRO A 269 10.22 -9.66 19.43
N PRO A 270 11.08 -9.41 20.44
CA PRO A 270 12.39 -10.04 20.51
C PRO A 270 12.33 -11.57 20.45
N ASP A 271 13.39 -12.18 19.93
CA ASP A 271 13.64 -13.62 19.96
C ASP A 271 12.52 -14.49 19.35
N SER A 272 11.86 -14.00 18.29
CA SER A 272 10.70 -14.67 17.71
C SER A 272 10.58 -14.55 16.19
N GLN A 273 9.80 -15.47 15.61
CA GLN A 273 9.44 -15.51 14.20
C GLN A 273 7.91 -15.52 14.08
N GLY A 274 7.36 -14.67 13.22
CA GLY A 274 5.91 -14.58 13.00
C GLY A 274 5.38 -15.49 11.90
N PHE A 275 6.19 -15.68 10.85
CA PHE A 275 5.76 -16.30 9.59
C PHE A 275 6.73 -17.40 9.17
N ALA A 276 6.17 -18.45 8.56
CA ALA A 276 6.96 -19.49 7.92
C ALA A 276 7.65 -18.94 6.65
N PRO A 277 8.66 -19.63 6.11
CA PRO A 277 9.20 -19.33 4.79
C PRO A 277 8.12 -19.40 3.70
N HIS A 278 8.02 -18.37 2.86
CA HIS A 278 7.06 -18.27 1.74
C HIS A 278 7.56 -17.29 0.68
N TYR A 279 6.93 -17.28 -0.50
CA TYR A 279 7.03 -16.18 -1.46
C TYR A 279 5.64 -15.57 -1.70
N ASP A 280 5.61 -14.30 -2.08
CA ASP A 280 4.39 -13.56 -2.43
C ASP A 280 4.24 -13.35 -3.95
N ASP A 281 3.08 -12.85 -4.37
CA ASP A 281 2.72 -12.50 -5.75
C ASP A 281 2.88 -11.01 -6.08
N ILE A 282 3.70 -10.31 -5.30
CA ILE A 282 3.95 -8.87 -5.41
C ILE A 282 5.44 -8.55 -5.42
N GLU A 283 5.78 -7.40 -5.99
CA GLU A 283 7.11 -6.81 -5.86
C GLU A 283 7.22 -6.14 -4.49
N ALA A 284 8.17 -6.59 -3.66
CA ALA A 284 8.24 -6.24 -2.24
C ALA A 284 9.38 -5.27 -1.95
N PHE A 285 9.08 -4.15 -1.29
CA PHE A 285 10.04 -3.25 -0.68
C PHE A 285 9.84 -3.22 0.83
N ILE A 286 10.76 -3.83 1.57
CA ILE A 286 10.80 -3.82 3.03
C ILE A 286 11.53 -2.57 3.50
N LEU A 287 10.83 -1.71 4.22
CA LEU A 287 11.36 -0.51 4.87
C LEU A 287 11.47 -0.77 6.38
N GLN A 288 12.69 -0.97 6.88
CA GLN A 288 12.91 -1.21 8.31
C GLN A 288 12.79 0.11 9.09
N THR A 289 11.82 0.24 10.00
CA THR A 289 11.52 1.52 10.68
C THR A 289 11.97 1.55 12.14
N GLU A 290 11.92 0.41 12.85
CA GLU A 290 12.44 0.29 14.21
C GLU A 290 13.15 -1.05 14.42
N GLY A 291 14.11 -1.06 15.35
CA GLY A 291 14.77 -2.28 15.80
C GLY A 291 15.55 -2.99 14.70
N LYS A 292 15.66 -4.33 14.82
CA LYS A 292 16.46 -5.15 13.91
C LYS A 292 15.79 -6.48 13.58
N LYS A 293 15.94 -6.94 12.34
CA LYS A 293 15.42 -8.24 11.91
C LYS A 293 16.41 -8.93 10.99
N HIS A 294 16.66 -10.20 11.24
CA HIS A 294 17.51 -11.05 10.44
C HIS A 294 16.67 -11.73 9.34
N TRP A 295 17.06 -11.50 8.09
CA TRP A 295 16.36 -11.94 6.89
C TRP A 295 17.20 -12.93 6.12
N ARG A 296 16.55 -14.01 5.66
CA ARG A 296 17.09 -14.97 4.70
C ARG A 296 16.20 -14.95 3.45
N ILE A 297 16.81 -14.72 2.29
CA ILE A 297 16.15 -14.67 0.98
C ILE A 297 16.71 -15.78 0.09
N TYR A 298 15.85 -16.49 -0.61
CA TYR A 298 16.17 -17.65 -1.44
C TYR A 298 15.63 -17.41 -2.85
N LYS A 299 16.32 -17.96 -3.85
CA LYS A 299 15.82 -17.95 -5.23
C LYS A 299 14.53 -18.77 -5.34
N PRO A 300 13.67 -18.47 -6.34
CA PRO A 300 12.66 -19.42 -6.80
C PRO A 300 13.26 -20.82 -7.00
N ARG A 301 12.53 -21.87 -6.63
CA ARG A 301 13.08 -23.25 -6.64
C ARG A 301 13.19 -23.81 -8.06
N ASP A 302 12.36 -23.33 -8.96
CA ASP A 302 12.34 -23.64 -10.39
C ASP A 302 11.76 -22.48 -11.21
N GLU A 303 11.69 -22.66 -12.53
CA GLU A 303 11.16 -21.66 -13.47
C GLU A 303 9.67 -21.38 -13.25
N LEU A 304 8.88 -22.34 -12.75
CA LEU A 304 7.44 -22.16 -12.52
C LEU A 304 7.17 -21.25 -11.31
N GLU A 305 8.10 -21.21 -10.37
CA GLU A 305 8.08 -20.31 -9.21
C GLU A 305 8.74 -18.96 -9.49
N THR A 306 9.29 -18.73 -10.68
CA THR A 306 9.87 -17.44 -11.06
C THR A 306 8.78 -16.48 -11.52
N LEU A 307 8.70 -15.30 -10.88
CA LEU A 307 7.68 -14.28 -11.14
C LEU A 307 6.22 -14.80 -11.08
N PRO A 308 5.82 -15.55 -10.02
CA PRO A 308 4.52 -16.19 -9.94
C PRO A 308 3.39 -15.17 -9.82
N ARG A 309 2.21 -15.52 -10.34
CA ARG A 309 1.00 -14.68 -10.25
C ARG A 309 0.14 -14.96 -9.00
N THR A 310 0.61 -15.83 -8.10
CA THR A 310 -0.08 -16.22 -6.86
C THR A 310 0.93 -16.55 -5.76
N SER A 311 0.65 -16.16 -4.51
CA SER A 311 1.51 -16.47 -3.37
C SER A 311 1.66 -17.97 -3.11
N SER A 312 2.77 -18.36 -2.50
CA SER A 312 3.04 -19.75 -2.14
C SER A 312 2.22 -20.22 -0.94
N LYS A 313 2.26 -21.52 -0.69
CA LYS A 313 2.00 -22.06 0.65
C LYS A 313 3.13 -21.70 1.62
N ASN A 314 2.93 -21.97 2.90
CA ASN A 314 4.02 -21.99 3.88
C ASN A 314 4.93 -23.19 3.60
N PHE A 315 6.23 -22.95 3.46
CA PHE A 315 7.26 -23.99 3.32
C PHE A 315 7.85 -24.38 4.68
N THR A 316 8.42 -25.59 4.71
CA THR A 316 9.30 -26.05 5.79
C THR A 316 10.77 -25.75 5.45
N GLU A 317 11.65 -25.74 6.45
CA GLU A 317 13.11 -25.56 6.23
C GLU A 317 13.71 -26.62 5.29
N HIS A 318 13.10 -27.80 5.17
CA HIS A 318 13.55 -28.86 4.24
C HIS A 318 13.13 -28.63 2.78
N GLU A 319 12.13 -27.77 2.55
CA GLU A 319 11.61 -27.45 1.21
C GLU A 319 12.31 -26.25 0.57
N ILE A 320 13.16 -25.56 1.33
CA ILE A 320 13.90 -24.36 0.93
C ILE A 320 15.39 -24.70 0.90
N GLY A 321 16.09 -24.21 -0.12
CA GLY A 321 17.54 -24.43 -0.28
C GLY A 321 18.37 -23.50 0.60
N GLU A 322 19.60 -23.23 0.17
CA GLU A 322 20.47 -22.24 0.84
C GLU A 322 20.05 -20.81 0.50
N PRO A 323 20.13 -19.87 1.46
CA PRO A 323 19.82 -18.47 1.19
C PRO A 323 20.84 -17.87 0.23
N ILE A 324 20.36 -17.10 -0.73
CA ILE A 324 21.22 -16.33 -1.64
C ILE A 324 21.58 -14.95 -1.08
N LEU A 325 20.80 -14.47 -0.10
CA LEU A 325 21.06 -13.24 0.63
C LEU A 325 20.63 -13.45 2.08
N GLU A 326 21.55 -13.21 3.00
CA GLU A 326 21.32 -13.27 4.45
C GLU A 326 21.82 -11.96 5.08
N VAL A 327 20.93 -11.24 5.76
CA VAL A 327 21.20 -9.87 6.22
C VAL A 327 20.38 -9.54 7.46
N THR A 328 20.99 -8.81 8.41
CA THR A 328 20.25 -8.17 9.50
C THR A 328 19.95 -6.72 9.12
N LEU A 329 18.68 -6.41 8.86
CA LEU A 329 18.24 -5.06 8.61
C LEU A 329 18.20 -4.26 9.92
N GLU A 330 18.67 -3.03 9.88
CA GLU A 330 18.53 -2.06 10.96
C GLU A 330 17.59 -0.93 10.53
N ALA A 331 17.04 -0.18 11.50
CA ALA A 331 16.20 0.97 11.19
C ALA A 331 16.85 1.89 10.13
N GLY A 332 16.06 2.25 9.13
CA GLY A 332 16.50 3.01 7.96
C GLY A 332 16.93 2.17 6.77
N ASP A 333 17.17 0.86 6.91
CA ASP A 333 17.56 0.02 5.78
C ASP A 333 16.36 -0.35 4.89
N MET A 334 16.64 -0.63 3.62
CA MET A 334 15.66 -1.11 2.64
C MET A 334 16.09 -2.45 2.05
N LEU A 335 15.15 -3.39 1.94
CA LEU A 335 15.36 -4.66 1.25
C LEU A 335 14.27 -4.84 0.18
N TYR A 336 14.69 -4.97 -1.07
CA TYR A 336 13.83 -5.31 -2.20
C TYR A 336 14.06 -6.75 -2.62
N PHE A 337 12.98 -7.43 -3.04
CA PHE A 337 13.07 -8.67 -3.80
C PHE A 337 11.84 -8.86 -4.72
N PRO A 338 12.02 -9.49 -5.89
CA PRO A 338 10.91 -9.82 -6.78
C PRO A 338 9.93 -10.84 -6.20
N ARG A 339 8.70 -10.85 -6.72
CA ARG A 339 7.74 -11.94 -6.46
C ARG A 339 8.36 -13.30 -6.82
N GLY A 340 8.06 -14.32 -6.02
CA GLY A 340 8.65 -15.67 -6.17
C GLY A 340 9.94 -15.92 -5.38
N TYR A 341 10.61 -14.87 -4.89
CA TYR A 341 11.73 -15.06 -3.96
C TYR A 341 11.20 -15.49 -2.59
N ILE A 342 11.56 -16.70 -2.18
CA ILE A 342 11.21 -17.20 -0.86
C ILE A 342 11.95 -16.37 0.17
N HIS A 343 11.28 -16.01 1.26
CA HIS A 343 11.86 -15.21 2.31
C HIS A 343 11.36 -15.62 3.69
N GLN A 344 12.18 -15.34 4.69
CA GLN A 344 11.79 -15.43 6.09
C GLN A 344 12.59 -14.44 6.93
N GLY A 345 11.95 -13.91 7.96
CA GLY A 345 12.54 -12.94 8.87
C GLY A 345 12.31 -13.32 10.33
N VAL A 346 13.39 -13.33 11.11
CA VAL A 346 13.42 -13.61 12.55
C VAL A 346 14.02 -12.41 13.29
N THR A 347 13.48 -12.04 14.45
CA THR A 347 14.14 -11.03 15.30
C THR A 347 15.40 -11.60 15.95
N ILE A 348 16.29 -10.72 16.37
CA ILE A 348 17.56 -11.10 17.00
C ILE A 348 17.49 -10.88 18.51
N ASP A 349 18.46 -11.47 19.22
CA ASP A 349 18.59 -11.45 20.68
C ASP A 349 18.30 -10.08 21.32
N GLY A 350 17.15 -9.97 21.99
CA GLY A 350 16.74 -8.81 22.78
C GLY A 350 16.21 -7.59 22.01
N GLU A 351 16.10 -7.66 20.67
CA GLU A 351 15.66 -6.55 19.83
C GLU A 351 14.31 -6.87 19.16
N HIS A 352 13.33 -5.96 19.29
CA HIS A 352 12.12 -6.06 18.48
C HIS A 352 12.40 -5.61 17.03
N SER A 353 11.42 -5.78 16.16
CA SER A 353 11.47 -5.22 14.81
C SER A 353 10.14 -4.62 14.42
N LEU A 354 10.18 -3.45 13.79
CA LEU A 354 9.07 -2.90 13.00
C LEU A 354 9.55 -2.63 11.58
N HIS A 355 8.82 -3.15 10.59
CA HIS A 355 9.01 -2.78 9.20
C HIS A 355 7.66 -2.61 8.50
N VAL A 356 7.69 -1.89 7.37
CA VAL A 356 6.59 -1.83 6.41
C VAL A 356 7.05 -2.49 5.13
N THR A 357 6.27 -3.44 4.63
CA THR A 357 6.42 -3.96 3.27
C THR A 357 5.51 -3.15 2.37
N VAL A 358 6.09 -2.30 1.52
CA VAL A 358 5.39 -1.63 0.41
C VAL A 358 5.35 -2.62 -0.75
N SER A 359 4.16 -2.89 -1.26
CA SER A 359 3.90 -3.96 -2.25
C SER A 359 3.18 -3.41 -3.47
N MET A 360 3.58 -3.85 -4.66
CA MET A 360 2.96 -3.42 -5.93
C MET A 360 3.07 -4.50 -7.01
N TYR A 361 2.56 -4.23 -8.21
CA TYR A 361 2.65 -5.12 -9.38
C TYR A 361 1.91 -6.46 -9.25
N GLN A 362 0.93 -6.56 -8.36
CA GLN A 362 0.04 -7.72 -8.30
C GLN A 362 -0.80 -7.78 -9.58
N LYS A 363 -0.73 -8.91 -10.31
CA LYS A 363 -1.49 -9.11 -11.57
C LYS A 363 -1.29 -7.97 -12.58
N HIS A 364 -0.04 -7.56 -12.75
CA HIS A 364 0.37 -6.49 -13.66
C HIS A 364 1.44 -6.99 -14.66
N ALA A 365 1.23 -8.17 -15.26
CA ALA A 365 2.14 -8.81 -16.21
C ALA A 365 1.57 -8.85 -17.63
N TRP A 366 2.38 -9.24 -18.61
CA TRP A 366 1.95 -9.50 -20.00
C TRP A 366 0.76 -10.46 -20.09
N ALA A 367 0.69 -11.45 -19.20
CA ALA A 367 -0.43 -12.38 -19.13
C ALA A 367 -1.74 -11.66 -18.78
N ASP A 368 -1.72 -10.69 -17.86
CA ASP A 368 -2.90 -9.92 -17.46
C ASP A 368 -3.39 -9.02 -18.61
N LEU A 369 -2.48 -8.43 -19.38
CA LEU A 369 -2.82 -7.70 -20.62
C LEU A 369 -3.45 -8.64 -21.66
N PHE A 370 -2.86 -9.81 -21.88
CA PHE A 370 -3.39 -10.79 -22.84
C PHE A 370 -4.74 -11.38 -22.42
N GLU A 371 -5.00 -11.51 -21.11
CA GLU A 371 -6.31 -11.91 -20.57
C GLU A 371 -7.40 -10.88 -20.88
N LYS A 372 -7.06 -9.61 -21.11
CA LYS A 372 -7.99 -8.58 -21.63
C LYS A 372 -8.06 -8.59 -23.16
N MET A 373 -6.92 -8.68 -23.82
CA MET A 373 -6.80 -8.51 -25.26
C MET A 373 -7.36 -9.69 -26.07
N ILE A 374 -7.04 -10.94 -25.69
CA ILE A 374 -7.37 -12.12 -26.51
C ILE A 374 -8.90 -12.34 -26.61
N PRO A 375 -9.69 -12.26 -25.52
CA PRO A 375 -11.14 -12.39 -25.63
C PRO A 375 -11.77 -11.33 -26.55
N ALA A 376 -11.32 -10.08 -26.44
CA ALA A 376 -11.80 -8.98 -27.29
C ALA A 376 -11.42 -9.21 -28.76
N ALA A 377 -10.16 -9.53 -29.04
CA ALA A 377 -9.69 -9.85 -30.39
C ALA A 377 -10.48 -11.02 -31.01
N LEU A 378 -10.80 -12.05 -30.22
CA LEU A 378 -11.60 -13.18 -30.68
C LEU A 378 -13.01 -12.72 -31.07
N GLN A 379 -13.68 -11.90 -30.26
CA GLN A 379 -15.02 -11.38 -30.59
C GLN A 379 -15.01 -10.52 -31.85
N MET A 380 -14.03 -9.62 -32.00
CA MET A 380 -13.86 -8.81 -33.20
C MET A 380 -13.66 -9.71 -34.44
N THR A 381 -12.77 -10.70 -34.34
CA THR A 381 -12.52 -11.64 -35.45
C THR A 381 -13.76 -12.47 -35.78
N ILE A 382 -14.57 -12.85 -34.78
CA ILE A 382 -15.84 -13.55 -35.00
C ILE A 382 -16.83 -12.68 -35.75
N ASN A 383 -16.85 -11.36 -35.54
CA ASN A 383 -17.75 -10.43 -36.24
C ASN A 383 -17.30 -10.17 -37.68
N GLU A 384 -15.99 -10.06 -37.91
CA GLU A 384 -15.44 -9.72 -39.23
C GLU A 384 -15.18 -10.94 -40.13
N ASN A 385 -14.91 -12.12 -39.55
CA ASN A 385 -14.48 -13.30 -40.33
C ASN A 385 -15.52 -14.44 -40.32
N ILE A 386 -16.16 -14.68 -41.46
CA ILE A 386 -17.14 -15.76 -41.61
C ILE A 386 -16.57 -17.15 -41.32
N GLU A 387 -15.27 -17.38 -41.52
CA GLU A 387 -14.66 -18.69 -41.30
C GLU A 387 -14.68 -19.11 -39.83
N LEU A 388 -14.65 -18.16 -38.88
CA LEU A 388 -14.85 -18.45 -37.45
C LEU A 388 -16.32 -18.69 -37.08
N ARG A 389 -17.25 -18.26 -37.93
CA ARG A 389 -18.70 -18.47 -37.74
C ARG A 389 -19.21 -19.77 -38.40
N ARG A 390 -18.39 -20.45 -39.20
CA ARG A 390 -18.76 -21.75 -39.79
C ARG A 390 -18.88 -22.81 -38.70
N GLY A 391 -19.83 -23.72 -38.87
CA GLY A 391 -20.02 -24.85 -37.96
C GLY A 391 -18.79 -25.76 -37.92
N LEU A 392 -18.57 -26.39 -36.75
CA LEU A 392 -17.51 -27.38 -36.58
C LEU A 392 -17.73 -28.59 -37.51
N PRO A 393 -16.65 -29.30 -37.90
CA PRO A 393 -16.78 -30.61 -38.54
C PRO A 393 -17.63 -31.56 -37.68
N ILE A 394 -18.59 -32.26 -38.31
CA ILE A 394 -19.51 -33.17 -37.61
C ILE A 394 -18.75 -34.27 -36.87
N ASP A 395 -17.61 -34.69 -37.41
CA ASP A 395 -16.73 -35.73 -36.91
C ASP A 395 -15.71 -35.24 -35.86
N ILE A 396 -15.79 -33.99 -35.38
CA ILE A 396 -14.80 -33.43 -34.45
C ILE A 396 -14.68 -34.25 -33.16
N TYR A 397 -15.80 -34.75 -32.62
CA TYR A 397 -15.83 -35.50 -31.37
C TYR A 397 -15.27 -36.92 -31.49
N ASP A 398 -15.23 -37.48 -32.70
CA ASP A 398 -14.61 -38.78 -32.97
C ASP A 398 -13.07 -38.68 -33.12
N ASN A 399 -12.54 -37.45 -33.24
CA ASN A 399 -11.12 -37.18 -33.49
C ASN A 399 -10.41 -36.48 -32.31
N PHE A 400 -11.15 -35.84 -31.41
CA PHE A 400 -10.63 -35.07 -30.28
C PHE A 400 -11.27 -35.47 -28.95
N GLY A 401 -10.71 -34.97 -27.85
CA GLY A 401 -11.11 -35.35 -26.49
C GLY A 401 -10.14 -36.35 -25.85
N LEU A 402 -10.31 -36.59 -24.55
CA LEU A 402 -9.36 -37.36 -23.74
C LEU A 402 -9.11 -38.77 -24.32
N VAL A 403 -10.16 -39.44 -24.80
CA VAL A 403 -10.10 -40.80 -25.40
C VAL A 403 -9.26 -40.84 -26.68
N HIS A 404 -9.27 -39.75 -27.47
CA HIS A 404 -8.59 -39.67 -28.77
C HIS A 404 -7.30 -38.84 -28.71
N SER A 405 -6.84 -38.43 -27.52
CA SER A 405 -5.73 -37.49 -27.32
C SER A 405 -4.41 -38.00 -27.93
N ASP A 406 -4.10 -39.29 -27.76
CA ASP A 406 -2.87 -39.92 -28.24
C ASP A 406 -2.96 -40.45 -29.68
N VAL A 407 -4.17 -40.60 -30.21
CA VAL A 407 -4.37 -41.13 -31.57
C VAL A 407 -4.01 -40.05 -32.59
N LYS A 408 -3.12 -40.39 -33.53
CA LYS A 408 -2.71 -39.53 -34.64
C LYS A 408 -3.36 -40.01 -35.94
N THR A 409 -4.41 -39.32 -36.38
CA THR A 409 -5.06 -39.58 -37.67
C THR A 409 -4.78 -38.42 -38.64
N PRO A 410 -4.78 -38.67 -39.97
CA PRO A 410 -4.69 -37.59 -40.96
C PRO A 410 -5.80 -36.54 -40.78
N ARG A 411 -7.01 -36.98 -40.43
CA ARG A 411 -8.16 -36.11 -40.19
C ARG A 411 -7.95 -35.18 -38.99
N LYS A 412 -7.42 -35.69 -37.88
CA LYS A 412 -7.05 -34.86 -36.72
C LYS A 412 -5.99 -33.83 -37.08
N ALA A 413 -4.99 -34.20 -37.88
CA ALA A 413 -3.95 -33.27 -38.32
C ALA A 413 -4.51 -32.15 -39.23
N GLU A 414 -5.42 -32.49 -40.14
CA GLU A 414 -6.16 -31.52 -40.98
C GLU A 414 -6.93 -30.51 -40.11
N ILE A 415 -7.70 -30.98 -39.13
CA ILE A 415 -8.48 -30.13 -38.23
C ILE A 415 -7.55 -29.26 -37.36
N VAL A 416 -6.44 -29.81 -36.83
CA VAL A 416 -5.45 -29.02 -36.08
C VAL A 416 -4.86 -27.90 -36.96
N GLN A 417 -4.57 -28.19 -38.22
CA GLN A 417 -4.06 -27.17 -39.14
C GLN A 417 -5.10 -26.09 -39.42
N GLN A 418 -6.37 -26.47 -39.58
CA GLN A 418 -7.47 -25.51 -39.72
C GLN A 418 -7.60 -24.63 -38.47
N VAL A 419 -7.56 -25.21 -37.25
CA VAL A 419 -7.58 -24.45 -35.99
C VAL A 419 -6.42 -23.46 -35.92
N LYS A 420 -5.20 -23.87 -36.27
CA LYS A 420 -4.04 -22.97 -36.30
C LYS A 420 -4.20 -21.83 -37.31
N ASN A 421 -4.69 -22.14 -38.52
CA ASN A 421 -4.93 -21.12 -39.55
C ASN A 421 -5.99 -20.11 -39.10
N LEU A 422 -7.05 -20.59 -38.43
CA LEU A 422 -8.10 -19.72 -37.87
C LEU A 422 -7.57 -18.90 -36.69
N PHE A 423 -6.71 -19.46 -35.84
CA PHE A 423 -6.08 -18.74 -34.75
C PHE A 423 -5.20 -17.59 -35.24
N ASN A 424 -4.46 -17.79 -36.34
CA ASN A 424 -3.63 -16.73 -36.93
C ASN A 424 -4.46 -15.51 -37.37
N LYS A 425 -5.73 -15.70 -37.74
CA LYS A 425 -6.62 -14.58 -38.09
C LYS A 425 -6.92 -13.67 -36.90
N ILE A 426 -6.86 -14.18 -35.66
CA ILE A 426 -7.08 -13.37 -34.46
C ILE A 426 -6.00 -12.30 -34.31
N GLN A 427 -4.78 -12.58 -34.80
CA GLN A 427 -3.66 -11.63 -34.72
C GLN A 427 -3.88 -10.36 -35.55
N GLU A 428 -4.77 -10.39 -36.55
CA GLU A 428 -5.09 -9.24 -37.40
C GLU A 428 -5.99 -8.22 -36.68
N TYR A 429 -6.66 -8.61 -35.60
CA TYR A 429 -7.68 -7.81 -34.90
C TYR A 429 -7.34 -7.61 -33.41
N LEU A 430 -6.06 -7.48 -33.05
CA LEU A 430 -5.65 -7.29 -31.65
C LEU A 430 -5.99 -5.87 -31.17
N PRO A 431 -6.95 -5.68 -30.23
CA PRO A 431 -7.30 -4.35 -29.74
C PRO A 431 -6.39 -3.97 -28.57
N ILE A 432 -5.15 -3.61 -28.89
CA ILE A 432 -4.12 -3.32 -27.87
C ILE A 432 -4.54 -2.15 -26.99
N ASP A 433 -5.00 -1.05 -27.61
CA ASP A 433 -5.40 0.16 -26.88
C ASP A 433 -6.58 -0.12 -25.94
N GLU A 434 -7.62 -0.83 -26.40
CA GLU A 434 -8.75 -1.24 -25.56
C GLU A 434 -8.30 -2.14 -24.41
N ALA A 435 -7.38 -3.07 -24.65
CA ALA A 435 -6.85 -3.92 -23.58
C ALA A 435 -6.10 -3.10 -22.53
N VAL A 436 -5.35 -2.08 -22.94
CA VAL A 436 -4.67 -1.13 -22.05
C VAL A 436 -5.70 -0.26 -21.31
N ASP A 437 -6.77 0.18 -21.97
CA ASP A 437 -7.89 0.87 -21.32
C ASP A 437 -8.52 0.02 -20.22
N GLN A 438 -8.76 -1.27 -20.48
CA GLN A 438 -9.32 -2.18 -19.48
C GLN A 438 -8.35 -2.44 -18.31
N MET A 439 -7.03 -2.46 -18.57
CA MET A 439 -6.02 -2.51 -17.51
C MET A 439 -6.01 -1.22 -16.67
N SER A 440 -6.09 -0.05 -17.31
CA SER A 440 -6.11 1.24 -16.62
C SER A 440 -7.44 1.47 -15.88
N LYS A 441 -8.58 1.02 -16.42
CA LYS A 441 -9.87 0.97 -15.73
C LYS A 441 -9.79 0.15 -14.44
N LYS A 442 -9.11 -1.01 -14.48
CA LYS A 442 -8.84 -1.79 -13.27
C LYS A 442 -7.97 -1.01 -12.28
N PHE A 443 -6.94 -0.30 -12.76
CA PHE A 443 -6.16 0.61 -11.91
C PHE A 443 -7.03 1.66 -11.23
N GLN A 444 -7.96 2.31 -11.94
CA GLN A 444 -8.90 3.29 -11.35
C GLN A 444 -9.70 2.70 -10.18
N GLN A 445 -10.06 1.42 -10.22
CA GLN A 445 -10.77 0.75 -9.13
C GLN A 445 -9.88 0.36 -7.96
N ASP A 446 -8.64 -0.09 -8.25
CA ASP A 446 -7.77 -0.69 -7.24
C ASP A 446 -7.06 0.36 -6.36
N VAL A 447 -6.87 1.59 -6.87
CA VAL A 447 -5.94 2.55 -6.28
C VAL A 447 -6.50 3.41 -5.16
N LEU A 448 -5.60 3.98 -4.35
CA LEU A 448 -5.97 4.89 -3.27
C LEU A 448 -6.41 6.25 -3.83
N PRO A 449 -7.35 6.95 -3.17
CA PRO A 449 -7.66 8.33 -3.50
C PRO A 449 -6.43 9.24 -3.27
N PRO A 450 -6.35 10.39 -3.97
CA PRO A 450 -5.21 11.28 -3.85
C PRO A 450 -5.14 11.91 -2.45
N VAL A 451 -3.92 12.13 -1.96
CA VAL A 451 -3.68 12.97 -0.78
C VAL A 451 -3.44 14.40 -1.24
N LEU A 452 -4.27 15.34 -0.76
CA LEU A 452 -4.18 16.74 -1.12
C LEU A 452 -3.46 17.56 -0.05
N THR A 453 -2.51 18.36 -0.49
CA THR A 453 -1.91 19.43 0.32
C THR A 453 -2.92 20.54 0.58
N ASP A 454 -2.66 21.39 1.57
CA ASP A 454 -3.56 22.52 1.86
C ASP A 454 -3.60 23.54 0.71
N LEU A 455 -2.51 23.66 -0.07
CA LEU A 455 -2.49 24.47 -1.28
C LEU A 455 -3.37 23.89 -2.39
N GLU A 456 -3.31 22.57 -2.62
CA GLU A 456 -4.15 21.91 -3.62
C GLU A 456 -5.63 21.99 -3.24
N LYS A 457 -5.96 21.83 -1.95
CA LYS A 457 -7.34 22.03 -1.48
C LYS A 457 -7.86 23.41 -1.85
N ALA A 458 -7.06 24.46 -1.63
CA ALA A 458 -7.45 25.84 -1.89
C ALA A 458 -7.68 26.19 -3.38
N VAL A 459 -7.38 25.28 -4.32
CA VAL A 459 -7.63 25.45 -5.76
C VAL A 459 -8.41 24.27 -6.35
N THR A 460 -9.15 23.57 -5.50
CA THR A 460 -10.03 22.47 -5.87
C THR A 460 -11.35 22.61 -5.11
N VAL A 461 -12.36 21.83 -5.51
CA VAL A 461 -13.65 21.76 -4.82
C VAL A 461 -13.54 21.42 -3.32
N TYR A 462 -12.40 20.89 -2.86
CA TYR A 462 -12.19 20.52 -1.46
C TYR A 462 -11.86 21.71 -0.55
N GLY A 463 -11.46 22.86 -1.10
CA GLY A 463 -11.21 24.09 -0.35
C GLY A 463 -12.31 25.14 -0.56
N ASP A 464 -12.91 25.15 -1.76
CA ASP A 464 -13.89 26.15 -2.16
C ASP A 464 -15.30 25.54 -2.18
N THR A 465 -15.92 25.53 -1.00
CA THR A 465 -17.28 24.99 -0.80
C THR A 465 -18.25 26.09 -0.40
N ASP A 466 -19.42 26.09 -1.03
CA ASP A 466 -20.62 26.80 -0.58
C ASP A 466 -20.87 26.54 0.92
N VAL A 467 -20.94 27.62 1.72
CA VAL A 467 -21.20 27.53 3.16
C VAL A 467 -22.60 28.07 3.45
N MET A 468 -23.49 27.18 3.90
CA MET A 468 -24.77 27.57 4.49
C MET A 468 -24.54 28.22 5.86
N VAL A 469 -24.79 29.53 5.95
CA VAL A 469 -24.74 30.29 7.19
C VAL A 469 -26.15 30.45 7.80
N GLU A 470 -26.24 31.14 8.93
CA GLU A 470 -27.52 31.40 9.60
C GLU A 470 -28.55 32.04 8.65
N ASN A 471 -29.84 31.83 8.95
CA ASN A 471 -30.96 32.35 8.17
C ASN A 471 -31.06 31.85 6.72
N GLY A 472 -30.38 30.76 6.38
CA GLY A 472 -30.50 30.14 5.05
C GLY A 472 -29.73 30.86 3.95
N LYS A 473 -28.79 31.75 4.30
CA LYS A 473 -27.89 32.39 3.34
C LYS A 473 -26.74 31.43 3.01
N VAL A 474 -26.39 31.32 1.73
CA VAL A 474 -25.19 30.61 1.28
C VAL A 474 -24.10 31.66 1.03
N THR A 475 -22.85 31.36 1.36
CA THR A 475 -21.69 32.24 1.14
C THR A 475 -20.53 31.45 0.55
N ASN A 476 -19.50 32.13 0.05
CA ASN A 476 -18.34 31.53 -0.61
C ASN A 476 -18.71 30.71 -1.85
N ARG A 477 -19.72 31.17 -2.59
CA ARG A 477 -20.09 30.58 -3.86
C ARG A 477 -19.04 30.97 -4.90
N VAL A 478 -18.53 29.99 -5.62
CA VAL A 478 -17.55 30.20 -6.69
C VAL A 478 -18.11 29.64 -7.99
N GLU A 479 -17.70 30.21 -9.12
CA GLU A 479 -18.07 29.72 -10.45
C GLU A 479 -16.83 29.65 -11.35
N ILE A 480 -16.77 28.62 -12.18
CA ILE A 480 -15.78 28.50 -13.25
C ILE A 480 -16.26 29.33 -14.43
N SER A 481 -15.36 30.18 -14.95
CA SER A 481 -15.57 31.00 -16.15
C SER A 481 -14.74 30.49 -17.33
N LEU A 482 -14.96 31.03 -18.53
CA LEU A 482 -14.22 30.64 -19.74
C LEU A 482 -12.71 30.99 -19.65
N ASP A 483 -12.35 32.06 -18.97
CA ASP A 483 -10.96 32.48 -18.74
C ASP A 483 -10.29 31.73 -17.59
N THR A 484 -11.06 31.01 -16.76
CA THR A 484 -10.51 30.19 -15.68
C THR A 484 -9.55 29.16 -16.26
N ARG A 485 -8.32 29.12 -15.74
CA ARG A 485 -7.29 28.16 -16.15
C ARG A 485 -7.32 26.92 -15.27
N ILE A 486 -7.51 25.75 -15.90
CA ILE A 486 -7.69 24.46 -15.24
C ILE A 486 -6.66 23.43 -15.73
N ARG A 487 -6.44 22.39 -14.92
CA ARG A 487 -5.70 21.18 -15.29
C ARG A 487 -6.22 19.98 -14.49
N LEU A 488 -5.89 18.75 -14.92
CA LEU A 488 -6.18 17.56 -14.13
C LEU A 488 -5.47 17.61 -12.77
N LEU A 489 -6.12 17.08 -11.73
CA LEU A 489 -5.58 17.03 -10.37
C LEU A 489 -4.31 16.16 -10.28
N ARG A 490 -4.29 15.02 -10.98
CA ARG A 490 -3.15 14.10 -11.13
C ARG A 490 -3.11 13.60 -12.57
N LYS A 491 -1.94 13.17 -13.07
CA LYS A 491 -1.80 12.64 -14.45
C LYS A 491 -2.74 11.46 -14.71
N ASN A 492 -2.86 10.56 -13.74
CA ASN A 492 -3.63 9.32 -13.89
C ASN A 492 -5.02 9.38 -13.22
N ILE A 493 -5.49 10.57 -12.79
CA ILE A 493 -6.71 10.73 -11.97
C ILE A 493 -7.97 10.14 -12.61
N LEU A 494 -7.99 10.07 -13.94
CA LEU A 494 -9.07 9.51 -14.73
C LEU A 494 -8.55 8.71 -15.92
N ARG A 495 -9.39 7.80 -16.43
CA ARG A 495 -9.21 7.06 -17.68
C ARG A 495 -10.49 7.14 -18.50
N MET A 496 -10.36 7.61 -19.74
CA MET A 496 -11.43 7.56 -20.73
C MET A 496 -11.47 6.16 -21.37
N VAL A 497 -12.65 5.56 -21.42
CA VAL A 497 -12.88 4.22 -21.99
C VAL A 497 -14.13 4.27 -22.85
N SER A 498 -14.03 3.78 -24.08
CA SER A 498 -15.17 3.61 -24.98
C SER A 498 -15.85 2.26 -24.71
N GLU A 499 -17.12 2.28 -24.29
CA GLU A 499 -17.96 1.09 -24.14
C GLU A 499 -19.22 1.25 -25.00
N GLU A 500 -20.42 1.12 -24.43
CA GLU A 500 -21.68 1.53 -25.08
C GLU A 500 -21.77 3.06 -25.25
N SER A 501 -21.04 3.78 -24.40
CA SER A 501 -20.83 5.23 -24.40
C SER A 501 -19.42 5.54 -23.87
N ILE A 502 -18.97 6.79 -23.98
CA ILE A 502 -17.68 7.19 -23.42
C ILE A 502 -17.82 7.40 -21.91
N ARG A 503 -17.02 6.66 -21.14
CA ARG A 503 -16.98 6.75 -19.68
C ARG A 503 -15.61 7.21 -19.20
N LEU A 504 -15.62 8.16 -18.28
CA LEU A 504 -14.46 8.60 -17.53
C LEU A 504 -14.47 7.89 -16.18
N TYR A 505 -13.65 6.85 -16.03
CA TYR A 505 -13.40 6.21 -14.74
C TYR A 505 -12.37 7.00 -13.96
N TYR A 506 -12.56 7.19 -12.66
CA TYR A 506 -11.63 7.97 -11.82
C TYR A 506 -11.47 7.36 -10.43
N TYR A 507 -10.45 7.78 -9.68
CA TYR A 507 -10.19 7.26 -8.33
C TYR A 507 -10.32 8.29 -7.20
N ALA A 508 -10.70 9.54 -7.51
CA ALA A 508 -10.82 10.61 -6.50
C ALA A 508 -11.78 10.28 -5.35
N GLU A 509 -12.82 9.49 -5.64
CA GLU A 509 -13.86 9.07 -4.69
C GLU A 509 -13.64 7.66 -4.12
N ASN A 510 -12.48 7.04 -4.37
CA ASN A 510 -12.20 5.71 -3.86
C ASN A 510 -12.14 5.70 -2.33
N SER A 511 -12.58 4.59 -1.75
CA SER A 511 -12.42 4.34 -0.31
C SER A 511 -10.97 4.01 0.04
N LEU A 512 -10.56 4.30 1.28
CA LEU A 512 -9.31 3.80 1.84
C LEU A 512 -9.37 2.30 2.18
N GLU A 513 -10.58 1.73 2.26
CA GLU A 513 -10.78 0.28 2.25
C GLU A 513 -10.74 -0.20 0.79
N TYR A 514 -9.87 -1.18 0.51
CA TYR A 514 -9.69 -1.70 -0.85
C TYR A 514 -11.02 -2.21 -1.42
N HIS A 515 -11.44 -1.64 -2.54
CA HIS A 515 -12.75 -1.88 -3.18
C HIS A 515 -13.95 -1.63 -2.24
N GLY A 516 -13.81 -0.70 -1.29
CA GLY A 516 -14.88 -0.33 -0.36
C GLY A 516 -16.03 0.45 -1.00
N ASN A 517 -15.78 1.08 -2.15
CA ASN A 517 -16.77 1.74 -2.99
C ASN A 517 -16.82 1.03 -4.36
N GLU A 518 -17.95 1.17 -5.06
CA GLU A 518 -18.02 0.81 -6.48
C GLU A 518 -17.12 1.73 -7.32
N LEU A 519 -16.67 1.25 -8.48
CA LEU A 519 -15.81 2.01 -9.39
C LEU A 519 -16.59 3.23 -9.91
N PRO A 520 -16.21 4.46 -9.53
CA PRO A 520 -16.96 5.64 -9.94
C PRO A 520 -16.63 6.00 -11.39
N PHE A 521 -17.63 6.54 -12.09
CA PHE A 521 -17.47 7.01 -13.46
C PHE A 521 -18.34 8.24 -13.75
N LEU A 522 -17.98 8.96 -14.80
CA LEU A 522 -18.79 9.99 -15.43
C LEU A 522 -19.00 9.59 -16.88
N GLU A 523 -20.25 9.51 -17.32
CA GLU A 523 -20.60 9.32 -18.72
C GLU A 523 -20.59 10.68 -19.43
N ILE A 524 -19.97 10.73 -20.60
CA ILE A 524 -19.90 11.93 -21.43
C ILE A 524 -20.36 11.63 -22.86
N GLU A 525 -20.92 12.65 -23.50
CA GLU A 525 -21.23 12.60 -24.93
C GLU A 525 -19.94 12.62 -25.76
N GLU A 526 -19.97 12.00 -26.95
CA GLU A 526 -18.80 11.90 -27.83
C GLU A 526 -18.20 13.27 -28.21
N ASP A 527 -19.06 14.28 -28.38
CA ASP A 527 -18.67 15.65 -28.71
C ASP A 527 -17.85 16.35 -27.60
N LEU A 528 -17.87 15.81 -26.36
CA LEU A 528 -17.09 16.34 -25.22
C LEU A 528 -15.72 15.67 -25.05
N ALA A 529 -15.50 14.53 -25.71
CA ALA A 529 -14.26 13.75 -25.57
C ALA A 529 -12.98 14.54 -25.92
N PRO A 530 -12.94 15.37 -27.00
CA PRO A 530 -11.72 16.10 -27.33
C PRO A 530 -11.32 17.14 -26.26
N GLY A 531 -12.28 17.66 -25.48
CA GLY A 531 -11.99 18.49 -24.31
C GLY A 531 -11.28 17.73 -23.19
N ILE A 532 -11.64 16.47 -22.95
CA ILE A 532 -10.94 15.59 -22.01
C ILE A 532 -9.55 15.22 -22.53
N GLU A 533 -9.43 14.89 -23.81
CA GLU A 533 -8.14 14.62 -24.47
C GLU A 533 -7.19 15.82 -24.35
N THR A 534 -7.71 17.04 -24.51
CA THR A 534 -6.95 18.28 -24.29
C THR A 534 -6.33 18.28 -22.90
N LEU A 535 -7.13 18.08 -21.85
CA LEU A 535 -6.65 18.07 -20.45
C LEU A 535 -5.65 16.94 -20.15
N ILE A 536 -5.86 15.74 -20.71
CA ILE A 536 -4.94 14.60 -20.54
C ILE A 536 -3.58 14.90 -21.18
N ASN A 537 -3.60 15.45 -22.40
CA ASN A 537 -2.41 15.69 -23.21
C ASN A 537 -1.62 16.93 -22.76
N THR A 538 -2.27 17.93 -22.18
CA THR A 538 -1.60 19.15 -21.71
C THR A 538 -1.08 19.05 -20.27
N TYR A 539 -1.57 18.12 -19.45
CA TYR A 539 -1.05 17.94 -18.08
C TYR A 539 0.48 17.81 -18.07
N PRO A 540 1.20 18.54 -17.18
CA PRO A 540 0.70 19.28 -16.02
C PRO A 540 0.34 20.76 -16.28
N GLU A 541 0.36 21.21 -17.53
CA GLU A 541 0.11 22.61 -17.87
C GLU A 541 -1.37 23.00 -17.68
N TYR A 542 -1.58 24.25 -17.27
CA TYR A 542 -2.90 24.86 -17.17
C TYR A 542 -3.41 25.34 -18.53
N VAL A 543 -4.68 25.08 -18.81
CA VAL A 543 -5.38 25.51 -20.04
C VAL A 543 -6.63 26.29 -19.63
N SER A 544 -6.91 27.42 -20.28
CA SER A 544 -8.17 28.14 -20.04
C SER A 544 -9.36 27.33 -20.56
N VAL A 545 -10.50 27.39 -19.87
CA VAL A 545 -11.70 26.64 -20.26
C VAL A 545 -12.14 26.99 -21.69
N GLU A 546 -11.98 28.24 -22.13
CA GLU A 546 -12.19 28.69 -23.52
C GLU A 546 -11.38 27.90 -24.56
N ASN A 547 -10.23 27.34 -24.18
CA ASN A 547 -9.30 26.65 -25.08
C ASN A 547 -9.48 25.13 -25.07
N LEU A 548 -10.49 24.60 -24.35
CA LEU A 548 -10.91 23.21 -24.53
C LEU A 548 -11.42 23.00 -25.96
N ASP A 549 -11.02 21.89 -26.58
CA ASP A 549 -11.41 21.52 -27.94
C ASP A 549 -12.87 21.03 -28.00
N ILE A 550 -13.80 21.95 -27.74
CA ILE A 550 -15.24 21.73 -27.78
C ILE A 550 -15.83 22.91 -28.56
N PRO A 551 -16.78 22.71 -29.49
CA PRO A 551 -17.31 23.82 -30.30
C PRO A 551 -18.08 24.89 -29.50
N ASN A 552 -18.81 24.47 -28.46
CA ASN A 552 -19.77 25.31 -27.74
C ASN A 552 -19.23 25.72 -26.36
N GLU A 553 -19.24 27.03 -26.07
CA GLU A 553 -18.81 27.60 -24.78
C GLU A 553 -19.62 27.08 -23.59
N THR A 554 -20.92 26.84 -23.76
CA THR A 554 -21.78 26.29 -22.69
C THR A 554 -21.31 24.88 -22.32
N ASP A 555 -20.97 24.07 -23.32
CA ASP A 555 -20.55 22.69 -23.11
C ASP A 555 -19.15 22.63 -22.48
N LYS A 556 -18.26 23.59 -22.81
CA LYS A 556 -16.97 23.77 -22.12
C LYS A 556 -17.14 24.01 -20.63
N LEU A 557 -18.03 24.93 -20.26
CA LEU A 557 -18.32 25.25 -18.86
C LEU A 557 -18.96 24.07 -18.13
N GLN A 558 -19.92 23.38 -18.76
CA GLN A 558 -20.56 22.18 -18.18
C GLN A 558 -19.55 21.06 -17.93
N LEU A 559 -18.63 20.81 -18.88
CA LEU A 559 -17.58 19.82 -18.71
C LEU A 559 -16.65 20.20 -17.55
N ALA A 560 -16.17 21.46 -17.52
CA ALA A 560 -15.29 21.94 -16.46
C ALA A 560 -15.95 21.84 -15.08
N ASP A 561 -17.22 22.24 -14.95
CA ASP A 561 -18.00 22.14 -13.71
C ASP A 561 -18.20 20.67 -13.27
N ALA A 562 -18.49 19.78 -14.21
CA ALA A 562 -18.68 18.35 -13.93
C ALA A 562 -17.39 17.68 -13.41
N LEU A 563 -16.24 18.08 -13.93
CA LEU A 563 -14.92 17.61 -13.47
C LEU A 563 -14.53 18.24 -12.12
N TRP A 564 -14.80 19.54 -11.95
CA TRP A 564 -14.54 20.28 -10.70
C TRP A 564 -15.31 19.68 -9.54
N SER A 565 -16.62 19.49 -9.72
CA SER A 565 -17.53 18.95 -8.71
C SER A 565 -17.14 17.55 -8.22
N ARG A 566 -16.35 16.80 -9.01
CA ARG A 566 -15.82 15.47 -8.68
C ARG A 566 -14.36 15.50 -8.19
N GLY A 567 -13.77 16.68 -8.04
CA GLY A 567 -12.39 16.85 -7.62
C GLY A 567 -11.37 16.29 -8.64
N LEU A 568 -11.69 16.31 -9.93
CA LEU A 568 -10.83 15.75 -10.99
C LEU A 568 -9.88 16.78 -11.59
N ILE A 569 -10.19 18.07 -11.43
CA ILE A 569 -9.39 19.19 -11.90
C ILE A 569 -9.05 20.14 -10.74
N MET A 570 -8.05 20.98 -10.97
CA MET A 570 -7.73 22.13 -10.12
C MET A 570 -7.59 23.40 -10.97
N THR A 571 -7.79 24.56 -10.36
CA THR A 571 -7.60 25.87 -10.98
C THR A 571 -6.18 26.41 -10.76
N GLU A 572 -5.75 27.36 -11.57
CA GLU A 572 -4.42 27.99 -11.45
C GLU A 572 -4.32 28.86 -10.18
N TYR A 573 -5.43 29.51 -9.83
CA TYR A 573 -5.60 30.33 -8.63
C TYR A 573 -6.93 29.97 -7.95
N PRO A 574 -7.07 30.25 -6.63
CA PRO A 574 -8.36 30.10 -5.94
C PRO A 574 -9.44 30.91 -6.66
N LEU A 575 -10.64 30.35 -6.79
CA LEU A 575 -11.74 31.04 -7.46
C LEU A 575 -12.22 32.22 -6.61
N GLU A 576 -12.61 33.31 -7.27
CA GLU A 576 -13.18 34.47 -6.58
C GLU A 576 -14.61 34.16 -6.10
N ASN A 577 -14.92 34.60 -4.88
CA ASN A 577 -16.28 34.50 -4.36
C ASN A 577 -17.20 35.40 -5.17
N LEU A 578 -18.34 34.86 -5.59
CA LEU A 578 -19.45 35.67 -6.05
C LEU A 578 -19.96 36.49 -4.86
N ASP A 579 -19.78 37.80 -4.91
CA ASP A 579 -20.37 38.70 -3.93
C ASP A 579 -21.90 38.65 -4.06
N ASP A 580 -22.57 38.20 -3.00
CA ASP A 580 -24.02 38.35 -2.85
C ASP A 580 -24.32 39.83 -2.54
N ASP A 581 -24.68 40.61 -3.56
CA ASP A 581 -25.43 41.87 -3.37
C ASP A 581 -26.82 41.62 -2.75
#